data_AF-A0A6I1H9B7-F1
#
_entry.id   AF-A0A6I1H9B7-F1
#
_cell.length_a   1.000
_cell.length_b   1.000
_cell.length_c   1.000
_cell.angle_alpha   90.00
_cell.angle_beta   90.00
_cell.angle_gamma   90.00
#
_symmetry.space_group_name_H-M   'P 1'
#
loop_
_entity.id
_entity.type
_entity.pdbx_description
1 polymer ?
#
loop_
_entity_poly.entity_id
_entity_poly.type
_entity_poly.pdbx_seq_one_letter_code
_entity_poly.pdbx_strand_id
1 'polypeptide(L)'
;MEHSNYNPFTMPLAAASAQFARNTTEYDYAHSTLAWYEAASPDALHASLQCDKRVLTGVGISLQASRTTLSEHDLNITQLKQAIPSIWHLLSTERKVAVRMHDEAVNQRGQLVATADRLALVQESTVQKIREQERELVRYRSFDPLQAQAKLALIPAEQAHLMSVIADLTVKEQKVAADLAPMLAQLYQLDQEETSLIHQIGQANAFDEALSRESDGRARRVIHEQCDRMLGNAKPRAAAAMRERKLKGVRATMAKVKERLELVARRHSMNVQTLVIDGSNLLYANKSNGERSLLGLSALDALVPELVAKDKKVIVYFDHGAPNLLRKTPAELRRRFAPWTDDVHIAAPGEKADESILATVDLDPHSYVISGDRFRDHMMQYDWLRDRLLTPHLTSERLFLHALDIHLSLKPAP
;
A
#
# COMPACT_ATOMS: atom_id res chain seq x y z
N MET A 1 -9.00 -5.31 -11.68
CA MET A 1 -7.82 -4.73 -11.01
C MET A 1 -7.82 -3.19 -10.97
N GLU A 2 -8.86 -2.48 -11.44
CA GLU A 2 -8.88 -1.00 -11.45
C GLU A 2 -9.56 -0.34 -10.23
N HIS A 3 -10.16 -1.13 -9.31
CA HIS A 3 -10.85 -0.58 -8.12
C HIS A 3 -9.91 0.20 -7.20
N SER A 4 -8.64 -0.21 -7.09
CA SER A 4 -7.66 0.41 -6.20
C SER A 4 -7.28 1.84 -6.59
N ASN A 5 -7.49 2.25 -7.84
CA ASN A 5 -7.05 3.58 -8.30
C ASN A 5 -8.01 4.70 -7.88
N TYR A 6 -9.27 4.39 -7.60
CA TYR A 6 -10.29 5.40 -7.29
C TYR A 6 -10.64 5.49 -5.81
N ASN A 7 -10.31 4.49 -5.00
CA ASN A 7 -10.57 4.56 -3.55
C ASN A 7 -9.35 5.16 -2.82
N PRO A 8 -9.44 6.39 -2.28
CA PRO A 8 -8.31 7.07 -1.66
C PRO A 8 -7.84 6.39 -0.35
N PHE A 9 -8.64 5.49 0.23
CA PHE A 9 -8.34 4.84 1.49
C PHE A 9 -7.66 3.49 1.35
N THR A 10 -7.64 2.89 0.14
CA THR A 10 -7.03 1.57 -0.09
C THR A 10 -5.53 1.56 0.25
N MET A 11 -4.77 2.55 -0.23
CA MET A 11 -3.34 2.63 0.05
C MET A 11 -3.02 2.94 1.53
N PRO A 12 -3.65 3.95 2.17
CA PRO A 12 -3.48 4.19 3.60
C PRO A 12 -3.81 2.97 4.48
N LEU A 13 -4.91 2.26 4.17
CA LEU A 13 -5.32 1.07 4.92
C LEU A 13 -4.29 -0.06 4.79
N ALA A 14 -3.78 -0.29 3.58
CA ALA A 14 -2.72 -1.28 3.33
C ALA A 14 -1.42 -0.91 4.07
N ALA A 15 -1.04 0.37 4.06
CA ALA A 15 0.15 0.86 4.76
C ALA A 15 0.04 0.69 6.28
N ALA A 16 -1.11 1.07 6.87
CA ALA A 16 -1.38 0.92 8.30
C ALA A 16 -1.38 -0.56 8.72
N SER A 17 -2.03 -1.41 7.93
CA SER A 17 -2.07 -2.86 8.17
C SER A 17 -0.67 -3.51 8.07
N ALA A 18 0.13 -3.09 7.09
CA ALA A 18 1.52 -3.56 6.96
C ALA A 18 2.40 -3.10 8.13
N GLN A 19 2.24 -1.86 8.60
CA GLN A 19 2.94 -1.37 9.78
C GLN A 19 2.54 -2.15 11.03
N PHE A 20 1.24 -2.43 11.21
CA PHE A 20 0.76 -3.24 12.32
C PHE A 20 1.41 -4.64 12.34
N ALA A 21 1.46 -5.31 11.19
CA ALA A 21 2.09 -6.62 11.07
C ALA A 21 3.62 -6.59 11.34
N ARG A 22 4.31 -5.54 10.90
CA ARG A 22 5.73 -5.31 11.23
C ARG A 22 5.90 -5.15 12.75
N ASN A 23 5.09 -4.30 13.38
CA ASN A 23 5.13 -4.07 14.81
C ASN A 23 4.91 -5.39 15.60
N THR A 24 3.99 -6.25 15.17
CA THR A 24 3.79 -7.57 15.80
C THR A 24 5.04 -8.42 15.71
N THR A 25 5.64 -8.51 14.52
CA THR A 25 6.86 -9.30 14.30
C THR A 25 8.03 -8.78 15.14
N GLU A 26 8.18 -7.45 15.22
CA GLU A 26 9.23 -6.82 16.04
C GLU A 26 9.00 -7.01 17.54
N TYR A 27 7.74 -6.95 17.99
CA TYR A 27 7.37 -7.20 19.38
C TYR A 27 7.71 -8.64 19.78
N ASP A 28 7.27 -9.62 19.00
CA ASP A 28 7.52 -11.04 19.26
C ASP A 28 9.03 -11.36 19.26
N TYR A 29 9.78 -10.74 18.34
CA TYR A 29 11.23 -10.85 18.30
C TYR A 29 11.88 -10.22 19.54
N ALA A 30 11.52 -9.00 19.92
CA ALA A 30 12.04 -8.33 21.12
C ALA A 30 11.71 -9.13 22.39
N HIS A 31 10.50 -9.66 22.49
CA HIS A 31 10.04 -10.45 23.63
C HIS A 31 10.83 -11.76 23.75
N SER A 32 10.93 -12.53 22.66
CA SER A 32 11.65 -13.81 22.65
C SER A 32 13.15 -13.64 22.88
N THR A 33 13.77 -12.60 22.31
CA THR A 33 15.20 -12.33 22.51
C THR A 33 15.52 -11.80 23.90
N LEU A 34 14.67 -10.96 24.48
CA LEU A 34 14.83 -10.52 25.87
C LEU A 34 14.67 -11.69 26.84
N ALA A 35 13.65 -12.53 26.66
CA ALA A 35 13.46 -13.73 27.48
C ALA A 35 14.65 -14.70 27.39
N TRP A 36 15.21 -14.87 26.19
CA TRP A 36 16.46 -15.64 26.01
C TRP A 36 17.63 -15.00 26.76
N TYR A 37 17.80 -13.68 26.68
CA TYR A 37 18.89 -12.97 27.35
C TYR A 37 18.78 -13.06 28.88
N GLU A 38 17.57 -12.92 29.43
CA GLU A 38 17.32 -13.03 30.86
C GLU A 38 17.49 -14.46 31.39
N ALA A 39 17.16 -15.47 30.59
CA ALA A 39 17.36 -16.87 30.94
C ALA A 39 18.81 -17.36 30.78
N ALA A 40 19.61 -16.66 29.96
CA ALA A 40 21.00 -17.06 29.69
C ALA A 40 21.92 -16.74 30.88
N SER A 41 22.71 -17.73 31.29
CA SER A 41 23.76 -17.56 32.30
C SER A 41 25.13 -17.44 31.62
N PRO A 42 25.69 -16.22 31.48
CA PRO A 42 26.98 -16.02 30.82
C PRO A 42 28.13 -16.71 31.57
N ASP A 43 28.03 -16.80 32.90
CA ASP A 43 29.03 -17.48 33.73
C ASP A 43 29.00 -18.99 33.52
N ALA A 44 27.81 -19.60 33.42
CA ALA A 44 27.68 -21.02 33.12
C ALA A 44 28.19 -21.33 31.70
N LEU A 45 27.87 -20.47 30.72
CA LEU A 45 28.39 -20.59 29.35
C LEU A 45 29.93 -20.47 29.31
N HIS A 46 30.49 -19.50 30.04
CA HIS A 46 31.93 -19.33 30.13
C HIS A 46 32.61 -20.52 30.81
N ALA A 47 32.05 -21.01 31.93
CA ALA A 47 32.58 -22.18 32.64
C ALA A 47 32.55 -23.43 31.75
N SER A 48 31.45 -23.65 31.02
CA SER A 48 31.32 -24.73 30.05
C SER A 48 32.35 -24.62 28.94
N LEU A 49 32.54 -23.43 28.36
CA LEU A 49 33.54 -23.17 27.33
C LEU A 49 34.97 -23.46 27.81
N GLN A 50 35.31 -23.04 29.03
CA GLN A 50 36.64 -23.34 29.60
C GLN A 50 36.82 -24.84 29.87
N CYS A 51 35.76 -25.54 30.28
CA CYS A 51 35.79 -26.99 30.44
C CYS A 51 36.06 -27.67 29.09
N ASP A 52 35.30 -27.33 28.05
CA ASP A 52 35.46 -27.90 26.72
C ASP A 52 36.83 -27.59 26.10
N LYS A 53 37.39 -26.38 26.33
CA LYS A 53 38.76 -26.03 25.93
C LYS A 53 39.82 -26.90 26.61
N ARG A 54 39.64 -27.22 27.90
CA ARG A 54 40.52 -28.16 28.61
C ARG A 54 40.40 -29.58 28.07
N VAL A 55 39.17 -30.05 27.80
CA VAL A 55 38.92 -31.35 27.17
C VAL A 55 39.60 -31.41 25.80
N LEU A 56 39.45 -30.37 24.96
CA LEU A 56 40.08 -30.30 23.65
C LEU A 56 41.61 -30.40 23.75
N THR A 57 42.20 -29.70 24.72
CA THR A 57 43.65 -29.76 24.97
C THR A 57 44.08 -31.16 25.38
N GLY A 58 43.36 -31.80 26.32
CA GLY A 58 43.66 -33.16 26.77
C GLY A 58 43.51 -34.22 25.68
N VAL A 59 42.45 -34.13 24.86
CA VAL A 59 42.23 -35.01 23.70
C VAL A 59 43.31 -34.78 22.65
N GLY A 60 43.72 -33.53 22.40
CA GLY A 60 44.80 -33.19 21.47
C GLY A 60 46.14 -33.82 21.89
N ILE A 61 46.51 -33.70 23.17
CA ILE A 61 47.69 -34.35 23.73
C ILE A 61 47.60 -35.87 23.59
N SER A 62 46.46 -36.47 23.94
CA SER A 62 46.25 -37.92 23.88
C SER A 62 46.32 -38.44 22.43
N LEU A 63 45.71 -37.72 21.48
CA LEU A 63 45.74 -38.07 20.08
C LEU A 63 47.16 -37.96 19.50
N GLN A 64 47.92 -36.93 19.88
CA GLN A 64 49.31 -36.80 19.50
C GLN A 64 50.15 -37.95 20.05
N ALA A 65 49.97 -38.31 21.32
CA ALA A 65 50.64 -39.48 21.92
C ALA A 65 50.28 -40.77 21.18
N SER A 66 49.00 -41.04 20.91
CA SER A 66 48.56 -42.21 20.14
C SER A 66 49.15 -42.24 18.73
N ARG A 67 49.30 -41.09 18.06
CA ARG A 67 49.95 -41.00 16.74
C ARG A 67 51.44 -41.31 16.81
N THR A 68 52.15 -40.81 17.83
CA THR A 68 53.56 -41.15 18.05
C THR A 68 53.73 -42.64 18.30
N THR A 69 52.93 -43.22 19.19
CA THR A 69 52.94 -44.67 19.47
C THR A 69 52.60 -45.49 18.24
N LEU A 70 51.61 -45.08 17.43
CA LEU A 70 51.32 -45.74 16.16
C LEU A 70 52.52 -45.74 15.21
N SER A 71 53.24 -44.62 15.10
CA SER A 71 54.45 -44.52 14.27
C SER A 71 55.57 -45.46 14.77
N GLU A 72 55.74 -45.59 16.08
CA GLU A 72 56.70 -46.53 16.69
C GLU A 72 56.30 -47.98 16.43
N HIS A 73 55.02 -48.31 16.57
CA HIS A 73 54.49 -49.64 16.25
C HIS A 73 54.60 -49.97 14.76
N ASP A 74 54.39 -49.02 13.86
CA ASP A 74 54.56 -49.21 12.42
C ASP A 74 56.03 -49.55 12.07
N LEU A 75 56.98 -48.88 12.72
CA LEU A 75 58.41 -49.20 12.59
C LEU A 75 58.71 -50.61 13.13
N ASN A 76 58.18 -50.95 14.30
CA ASN A 76 58.37 -52.27 14.93
C ASN A 76 57.75 -53.40 14.08
N ILE A 77 56.53 -53.24 13.57
CA ILE A 77 55.89 -54.19 12.66
C ILE A 77 56.76 -54.41 11.42
N THR A 78 57.33 -53.34 10.87
CA THR A 78 58.24 -53.43 9.71
C THR A 78 59.50 -54.23 10.03
N GLN A 79 60.12 -54.00 11.19
CA GLN A 79 61.30 -54.75 11.66
C GLN A 79 60.97 -56.22 11.94
N LEU A 80 59.88 -56.50 12.66
CA LEU A 80 59.40 -57.85 12.95
C LEU A 80 59.10 -58.61 11.66
N LYS A 81 58.48 -57.97 10.67
CA LYS A 81 58.20 -58.56 9.35
C LYS A 81 59.49 -58.93 8.61
N GLN A 82 60.51 -58.09 8.66
CA GLN A 82 61.82 -58.36 8.06
C GLN A 82 62.58 -59.49 8.78
N ALA A 83 62.36 -59.66 10.08
CA ALA A 83 62.98 -60.70 10.90
C ALA A 83 62.33 -62.09 10.76
N ILE A 84 61.21 -62.22 10.06
CA ILE A 84 60.55 -63.53 9.83
C ILE A 84 61.46 -64.41 8.94
N PRO A 85 61.96 -65.56 9.43
CA PRO A 85 62.80 -66.48 8.63
C PRO A 85 62.08 -66.94 7.36
N SER A 86 62.79 -67.30 6.29
CA SER A 86 62.20 -67.69 4.98
C SER A 86 61.14 -68.81 5.05
N ILE A 87 60.31 -68.92 4.01
CA ILE A 87 59.19 -69.87 3.92
C ILE A 87 59.64 -71.34 4.00
N TRP A 88 60.91 -71.61 3.68
CA TRP A 88 61.53 -72.93 3.79
C TRP A 88 61.73 -73.39 5.25
N HIS A 89 61.63 -72.48 6.24
CA HIS A 89 61.70 -72.78 7.68
C HIS A 89 60.30 -72.96 8.32
N LEU A 90 59.31 -73.43 7.56
CA LEU A 90 57.90 -73.44 7.97
C LEU A 90 57.59 -74.24 9.24
N LEU A 91 58.39 -75.28 9.53
CA LEU A 91 58.26 -76.12 10.72
C LEU A 91 59.13 -75.64 11.90
N SER A 92 59.97 -74.62 11.70
CA SER A 92 60.83 -74.08 12.74
C SER A 92 60.02 -73.38 13.83
N THR A 93 60.44 -73.57 15.08
CA THR A 93 59.89 -72.88 16.25
C THR A 93 60.10 -71.38 16.14
N GLU A 94 61.24 -70.97 15.58
CA GLU A 94 61.64 -69.56 15.43
C GLU A 94 60.70 -68.81 14.48
N ARG A 95 60.35 -69.40 13.32
CA ARG A 95 59.42 -68.76 12.37
C ARG A 95 58.01 -68.65 12.96
N LYS A 96 57.53 -69.68 13.65
CA LYS A 96 56.19 -69.64 14.30
C LYS A 96 56.11 -68.54 15.36
N VAL A 97 57.16 -68.36 16.15
CA VAL A 97 57.25 -67.29 17.15
C VAL A 97 57.31 -65.91 16.46
N ALA A 98 58.14 -65.73 15.45
CA ALA A 98 58.27 -64.45 14.74
C ALA A 98 56.96 -64.01 14.04
N VAL A 99 56.25 -64.95 13.40
CA VAL A 99 54.92 -64.68 12.80
C VAL A 99 53.91 -64.30 13.88
N ARG A 100 53.87 -65.02 15.00
CA ARG A 100 52.96 -64.70 16.12
C ARG A 100 53.23 -63.31 16.70
N MET A 101 54.50 -62.95 16.89
CA MET A 101 54.90 -61.61 17.39
C MET A 101 54.50 -60.50 16.40
N HIS A 102 54.67 -60.74 15.10
CA HIS A 102 54.21 -59.82 14.06
C HIS A 102 52.68 -59.65 14.09
N ASP A 103 51.93 -60.75 14.14
CA ASP A 103 50.46 -60.71 14.14
C ASP A 103 49.90 -60.06 15.41
N GLU A 104 50.54 -60.28 16.56
CA GLU A 104 50.21 -59.59 17.81
C GLU A 104 50.48 -58.08 17.71
N ALA A 105 51.60 -57.66 17.14
CA ALA A 105 51.91 -56.25 16.91
C ALA A 105 50.91 -55.59 15.94
N VAL A 106 50.48 -56.29 14.88
CA VAL A 106 49.44 -55.83 13.95
C VAL A 106 48.09 -55.68 14.64
N ASN A 107 47.70 -56.61 15.52
CA ASN A 107 46.47 -56.52 16.30
C ASN A 107 46.50 -55.33 17.29
N GLN A 108 47.63 -55.12 17.98
CA GLN A 108 47.83 -53.97 18.87
C GLN A 108 47.74 -52.64 18.09
N ARG A 109 48.34 -52.57 16.89
CA ARG A 109 48.17 -51.42 15.99
C ARG A 109 46.71 -51.19 15.63
N GLY A 110 45.95 -52.24 15.32
CA GLY A 110 44.52 -52.12 15.03
C GLY A 110 43.72 -51.51 16.19
N GLN A 111 44.04 -51.89 17.43
CA GLN A 111 43.43 -51.29 18.62
C GLN A 111 43.83 -49.82 18.79
N LEU A 112 45.11 -49.49 18.58
CA LEU A 112 45.61 -48.12 18.66
C LEU A 112 44.97 -47.20 17.60
N VAL A 113 44.80 -47.68 16.37
CA VAL A 113 44.08 -46.95 15.31
C VAL A 113 42.64 -46.68 15.75
N ALA A 114 41.93 -47.69 16.24
CA ALA A 114 40.55 -47.51 16.73
C ALA A 114 40.47 -46.50 17.90
N THR A 115 41.46 -46.45 18.78
CA THR A 115 41.52 -45.42 19.84
C THR A 115 41.81 -44.02 19.29
N ALA A 116 42.71 -43.89 18.31
CA ALA A 116 43.02 -42.63 17.65
C ALA A 116 41.80 -42.07 16.90
N ASP A 117 41.06 -42.93 16.21
CA ASP A 117 39.83 -42.54 15.49
C ASP A 117 38.74 -42.05 16.46
N ARG A 118 38.56 -42.72 17.60
CA ARG A 118 37.63 -42.25 18.65
C ARG A 118 38.06 -40.89 19.21
N LEU A 119 39.34 -40.71 19.49
CA LEU A 119 39.87 -39.43 19.98
C LEU A 119 39.69 -38.31 18.94
N ALA A 120 39.90 -38.60 17.65
CA ALA A 120 39.66 -37.65 16.56
C ALA A 120 38.18 -37.24 16.46
N LEU A 121 37.25 -38.19 16.60
CA LEU A 121 35.81 -37.90 16.61
C LEU A 121 35.41 -37.03 17.81
N VAL A 122 35.93 -37.34 19.00
CA VAL A 122 35.71 -36.51 20.19
C VAL A 122 36.26 -35.11 19.97
N GLN A 123 37.49 -34.98 19.45
CA GLN A 123 38.12 -33.70 19.13
C GLN A 123 37.24 -32.85 18.22
N GLU A 124 36.75 -33.41 17.12
CA GLU A 124 35.89 -32.72 16.17
C GLU A 124 34.59 -32.25 16.82
N SER A 125 33.91 -33.13 17.57
CA SER A 125 32.68 -32.77 18.29
C SER A 125 32.88 -31.67 19.33
N THR A 126 34.01 -31.69 20.06
CA THR A 126 34.36 -30.67 21.05
C THR A 126 34.66 -29.33 20.37
N VAL A 127 35.34 -29.32 19.22
CA VAL A 127 35.58 -28.10 18.45
C VAL A 127 34.26 -27.44 18.01
N GLN A 128 33.27 -28.23 17.56
CA GLN A 128 31.97 -27.68 17.18
C GLN A 128 31.23 -27.08 18.37
N LYS A 129 31.21 -27.77 19.52
CA LYS A 129 30.62 -27.24 20.77
C LYS A 129 31.25 -25.92 21.20
N ILE A 130 32.58 -25.83 21.16
CA ILE A 130 33.31 -24.59 21.47
C ILE A 130 32.87 -23.45 20.54
N ARG A 131 32.77 -23.70 19.22
CA ARG A 131 32.32 -22.69 18.25
C ARG A 131 30.89 -22.23 18.50
N GLU A 132 29.99 -23.14 18.87
CA GLU A 132 28.60 -22.80 19.21
C GLU A 132 28.53 -21.94 20.47
N GLN A 133 29.23 -22.32 21.53
CA GLN A 133 29.30 -21.56 22.78
C GLN A 133 29.93 -20.17 22.57
N GLU A 134 30.99 -20.07 21.77
CA GLU A 134 31.60 -18.78 21.43
C GLU A 134 30.63 -17.87 20.67
N ARG A 135 29.86 -18.41 19.72
CA ARG A 135 28.79 -17.66 19.03
C ARG A 135 27.71 -17.17 19.98
N GLU A 136 27.24 -18.02 20.89
CA GLU A 136 26.23 -17.64 21.88
C GLU A 136 26.75 -16.56 22.85
N LEU A 137 28.01 -16.64 23.29
CA LEU A 137 28.63 -15.60 24.12
C LEU A 137 28.77 -14.27 23.39
N VAL A 138 29.16 -14.29 22.10
CA VAL A 138 29.20 -13.08 21.27
C VAL A 138 27.81 -12.47 21.14
N ARG A 139 26.80 -13.29 20.82
CA ARG A 139 25.40 -12.87 20.74
C ARG A 139 24.95 -12.21 22.04
N TYR A 140 25.21 -12.83 23.19
CA TYR A 140 24.83 -12.32 24.50
C TYR A 140 25.46 -10.96 24.78
N ARG A 141 26.76 -10.81 24.50
CA ARG A 141 27.51 -9.55 24.72
C ARG A 141 27.07 -8.43 23.77
N SER A 142 26.63 -8.78 22.57
CA SER A 142 26.18 -7.81 21.57
C SER A 142 24.71 -7.41 21.70
N PHE A 143 23.94 -8.11 22.54
CA PHE A 143 22.53 -7.84 22.70
C PHE A 143 22.31 -6.58 23.55
N ASP A 144 21.42 -5.70 23.09
CA ASP A 144 21.01 -4.50 23.82
C ASP A 144 19.64 -4.74 24.49
N PRO A 145 19.62 -5.07 25.80
CA PRO A 145 18.36 -5.31 26.52
C PRO A 145 17.52 -4.04 26.66
N LEU A 146 18.14 -2.86 26.71
CA LEU A 146 17.41 -1.60 26.85
C LEU A 146 16.64 -1.28 25.57
N GLN A 147 17.23 -1.53 24.41
CA GLN A 147 16.54 -1.40 23.13
C GLN A 147 15.35 -2.35 23.03
N ALA A 148 15.52 -3.62 23.43
CA ALA A 148 14.44 -4.61 23.42
C ALA A 148 13.30 -4.20 24.39
N GLN A 149 13.62 -3.77 25.60
CA GLN A 149 12.65 -3.29 26.59
C GLN A 149 11.91 -2.04 26.09
N ALA A 150 12.61 -1.10 25.46
CA ALA A 150 11.99 0.09 24.86
C ALA A 150 10.98 -0.28 23.77
N LYS A 151 11.30 -1.26 22.92
CA LYS A 151 10.35 -1.79 21.92
C LYS A 151 9.12 -2.40 22.57
N LEU A 152 9.29 -3.23 23.61
CA LEU A 152 8.18 -3.86 24.33
C LEU A 152 7.27 -2.84 25.02
N ALA A 153 7.82 -1.71 25.47
CA ALA A 153 7.05 -0.62 26.07
C ALA A 153 6.30 0.23 25.02
N LEU A 154 6.92 0.51 23.88
CA LEU A 154 6.38 1.44 22.87
C LEU A 154 5.37 0.78 21.93
N ILE A 155 5.69 -0.40 21.40
CA ILE A 155 4.92 -1.05 20.33
C ILE A 155 3.44 -1.27 20.70
N PRO A 156 3.06 -1.67 21.94
CA PRO A 156 1.65 -1.87 22.28
C PRO A 156 0.80 -0.60 22.12
N ALA A 157 1.34 0.56 22.49
CA ALA A 157 0.63 1.83 22.34
C ALA A 157 0.47 2.21 20.86
N GLU A 158 1.52 2.01 20.06
CA GLU A 158 1.46 2.21 18.60
C GLU A 158 0.46 1.25 17.94
N GLN A 159 0.43 -0.01 18.36
CA GLN A 159 -0.52 -1.01 17.87
C GLN A 159 -1.96 -0.63 18.20
N ALA A 160 -2.24 -0.17 19.43
CA ALA A 160 -3.57 0.30 19.81
C ALA A 160 -4.01 1.49 18.94
N HIS A 161 -3.12 2.44 18.69
CA HIS A 161 -3.39 3.56 17.78
C HIS A 161 -3.64 3.07 16.34
N LEU A 162 -2.77 2.21 15.79
CA LEU A 162 -2.92 1.65 14.46
C LEU A 162 -4.22 0.85 14.31
N MET A 163 -4.64 0.10 15.33
CA MET A 163 -5.93 -0.60 15.31
C MET A 163 -7.10 0.37 15.15
N SER A 164 -7.09 1.48 15.88
CA SER A 164 -8.13 2.51 15.74
C SER A 164 -8.11 3.14 14.35
N VAL A 165 -6.93 3.42 13.81
CA VAL A 165 -6.76 3.98 12.45
C VAL A 165 -7.23 3.00 11.37
N ILE A 166 -6.86 1.71 11.48
CA ILE A 166 -7.30 0.65 10.57
C ILE A 166 -8.82 0.51 10.60
N ALA A 167 -9.43 0.55 11.79
CA ALA A 167 -10.89 0.47 11.92
C ALA A 167 -11.60 1.64 11.21
N ASP A 168 -11.16 2.88 11.46
CA ASP A 168 -11.70 4.07 10.79
C ASP A 168 -11.50 4.04 9.27
N LEU A 169 -10.29 3.71 8.82
CA LEU A 169 -9.98 3.59 7.40
C LEU A 169 -10.79 2.48 6.72
N THR A 170 -11.07 1.38 7.41
CA THR A 170 -11.89 0.28 6.87
C THR A 170 -13.32 0.73 6.63
N VAL A 171 -13.92 1.45 7.59
CA VAL A 171 -15.28 1.99 7.42
C VAL A 171 -15.33 2.98 6.26
N LYS A 172 -14.33 3.86 6.17
CA LYS A 172 -14.21 4.82 5.05
C LYS A 172 -14.04 4.10 3.72
N GLU A 173 -13.13 3.14 3.63
CA GLU A 173 -12.86 2.34 2.43
C GLU A 173 -14.12 1.66 1.93
N GLN A 174 -14.86 0.98 2.82
CA GLN A 174 -16.10 0.28 2.47
C GLN A 174 -17.18 1.22 1.96
N LYS A 175 -17.34 2.39 2.59
CA LYS A 175 -18.29 3.42 2.15
C LYS A 175 -17.96 3.92 0.75
N VAL A 176 -16.70 4.25 0.48
CA VAL A 176 -16.28 4.69 -0.86
C VAL A 176 -16.43 3.56 -1.88
N ALA A 177 -16.06 2.33 -1.53
CA ALA A 177 -16.20 1.18 -2.41
C ALA A 177 -17.66 0.96 -2.81
N ALA A 178 -18.61 1.11 -1.88
CA ALA A 178 -20.05 1.04 -2.15
C ALA A 178 -20.52 2.14 -3.12
N ASP A 179 -20.06 3.38 -2.93
CA ASP A 179 -20.41 4.52 -3.79
C ASP A 179 -19.84 4.38 -5.22
N LEU A 180 -18.64 3.81 -5.35
CA LEU A 180 -17.97 3.62 -6.64
C LEU A 180 -18.47 2.37 -7.39
N ALA A 181 -18.97 1.35 -6.70
CA ALA A 181 -19.33 0.05 -7.28
C ALA A 181 -20.26 0.13 -8.51
N PRO A 182 -21.35 0.92 -8.52
CA PRO A 182 -22.23 1.01 -9.68
C PRO A 182 -21.52 1.57 -10.93
N MET A 183 -20.66 2.57 -10.74
CA MET A 183 -19.93 3.22 -11.84
C MET A 183 -18.83 2.31 -12.38
N LEU A 184 -18.14 1.56 -11.52
CA LEU A 184 -17.14 0.58 -11.93
C LEU A 184 -17.78 -0.58 -12.69
N ALA A 185 -18.95 -1.04 -12.26
CA ALA A 185 -19.72 -2.04 -13.00
C ALA A 185 -20.13 -1.51 -14.39
N GLN A 186 -20.58 -0.26 -14.48
CA GLN A 186 -20.90 0.39 -15.76
C GLN A 186 -19.66 0.51 -16.67
N LEU A 187 -18.51 0.91 -16.11
CA LEU A 187 -17.27 1.04 -16.88
C LEU A 187 -16.83 -0.31 -17.45
N TYR A 188 -16.95 -1.38 -16.67
CA TYR A 188 -16.66 -2.74 -17.13
C TYR A 188 -17.56 -3.17 -18.30
N GLN A 189 -18.86 -2.86 -18.24
CA GLN A 189 -19.78 -3.15 -19.36
C GLN A 189 -19.41 -2.38 -20.62
N LEU A 190 -19.04 -1.11 -20.48
CA LEU A 190 -18.62 -0.28 -21.62
C LEU A 190 -17.30 -0.75 -22.24
N ASP A 191 -16.37 -1.25 -21.42
CA ASP A 191 -15.09 -1.81 -21.89
C ASP A 191 -15.28 -3.10 -22.70
N GLN A 192 -16.20 -3.98 -22.26
CA GLN A 192 -16.62 -5.15 -23.02
C GLN A 192 -17.29 -4.75 -24.35
N GLU A 193 -18.14 -3.73 -24.33
CA GLU A 193 -18.78 -3.21 -25.54
C GLU A 193 -17.77 -2.59 -26.51
N GLU A 194 -16.80 -1.82 -26.02
CA GLU A 194 -15.70 -1.28 -26.82
C GLU A 194 -14.91 -2.40 -27.51
N THR A 195 -14.49 -3.41 -26.74
CA THR A 195 -13.73 -4.55 -27.26
C THR A 195 -14.51 -5.29 -28.35
N SER A 196 -15.80 -5.53 -28.13
CA SER A 196 -16.68 -6.16 -29.12
C SER A 196 -16.82 -5.32 -30.39
N LEU A 197 -16.99 -4.00 -30.26
CA LEU A 197 -17.08 -3.10 -31.42
C LEU A 197 -15.78 -3.04 -32.22
N ILE A 198 -14.62 -2.99 -31.56
CA ILE A 198 -13.30 -3.03 -32.21
C ILE A 198 -13.16 -4.32 -33.03
N HIS A 199 -13.52 -5.47 -32.44
CA HIS A 199 -13.49 -6.74 -33.15
C HIS A 199 -14.41 -6.75 -34.37
N GLN A 200 -15.65 -6.27 -34.22
CA GLN A 200 -16.61 -6.22 -35.32
C GLN A 200 -16.20 -5.24 -36.44
N ILE A 201 -15.53 -4.14 -36.11
CA ILE A 201 -14.92 -3.23 -37.10
C ILE A 201 -13.80 -3.97 -37.86
N GLY A 202 -12.95 -4.71 -37.16
CA GLY A 202 -11.92 -5.55 -37.77
C GLY A 202 -12.51 -6.58 -38.75
N GLN A 203 -13.59 -7.26 -38.37
CA GLN A 203 -14.31 -8.19 -39.25
C GLN A 203 -14.90 -7.50 -40.48
N ALA A 204 -15.51 -6.32 -40.31
CA ALA A 204 -16.06 -5.53 -41.42
C ALA A 204 -14.96 -5.13 -42.43
N ASN A 205 -13.80 -4.70 -41.93
CA ASN A 205 -12.66 -4.34 -42.77
C ASN A 205 -12.10 -5.55 -43.50
N ALA A 206 -12.02 -6.72 -42.86
CA ALA A 206 -11.61 -7.97 -43.51
C ALA A 206 -12.56 -8.37 -44.66
N PHE A 207 -13.88 -8.19 -44.50
CA PHE A 207 -14.84 -8.41 -45.57
C PHE A 207 -14.68 -7.39 -46.72
N ASP A 208 -14.39 -6.11 -46.42
CA ASP A 208 -14.11 -5.10 -47.46
C ASP A 208 -12.84 -5.45 -48.26
N GLU A 209 -11.79 -5.88 -47.57
CA GLU A 209 -10.56 -6.36 -48.21
C GLU A 209 -10.82 -7.59 -49.08
N ALA A 210 -11.57 -8.58 -48.59
CA ALA A 210 -11.94 -9.77 -49.37
C ALA A 210 -12.73 -9.38 -50.63
N LEU A 211 -13.69 -8.45 -50.52
CA LEU A 211 -14.41 -7.92 -51.68
C LEU A 211 -13.49 -7.18 -52.65
N SER A 212 -12.44 -6.51 -52.19
CA SER A 212 -11.51 -5.81 -53.09
C SER A 212 -10.64 -6.75 -53.91
N ARG A 213 -10.34 -7.95 -53.37
CA ARG A 213 -9.50 -8.97 -54.02
C ARG A 213 -10.30 -9.92 -54.91
N GLU A 214 -11.59 -10.08 -54.66
CA GLU A 214 -12.43 -11.04 -55.36
C GLU A 214 -13.01 -10.48 -56.67
N SER A 215 -12.67 -11.15 -57.78
CA SER A 215 -13.13 -10.80 -59.12
C SER A 215 -14.42 -11.53 -59.53
N ASP A 216 -14.73 -12.68 -58.94
CA ASP A 216 -15.94 -13.44 -59.27
C ASP A 216 -17.19 -12.86 -58.58
N GLY A 217 -18.22 -12.54 -59.38
CA GLY A 217 -19.50 -12.01 -58.90
C GLY A 217 -20.23 -12.95 -57.94
N ARG A 218 -20.10 -14.28 -58.11
CA ARG A 218 -20.74 -15.24 -57.20
C ARG A 218 -20.02 -15.29 -55.85
N ALA A 219 -18.68 -15.34 -55.85
CA ALA A 219 -17.89 -15.25 -54.62
C ALA A 219 -18.10 -13.93 -53.86
N ARG A 220 -18.17 -12.79 -54.55
CA ARG A 220 -18.51 -11.49 -53.94
C ARG A 220 -19.87 -11.49 -53.24
N ARG A 221 -20.87 -12.15 -53.84
CA ARG A 221 -22.20 -12.30 -53.24
C ARG A 221 -22.13 -13.09 -51.92
N VAL A 222 -21.35 -14.16 -51.87
CA VAL A 222 -21.15 -14.94 -50.63
C VAL A 222 -20.54 -14.06 -49.53
N ILE A 223 -19.56 -13.21 -49.87
CA ILE A 223 -18.95 -12.29 -48.90
C ILE A 223 -19.98 -11.27 -48.37
N HIS A 224 -20.82 -10.71 -49.25
CA HIS A 224 -21.92 -9.83 -48.82
C HIS A 224 -22.92 -10.54 -47.90
N GLU A 225 -23.30 -11.78 -48.21
CA GLU A 225 -24.22 -12.59 -47.39
C GLU A 225 -23.60 -12.95 -46.02
N GLN A 226 -22.29 -13.23 -45.97
CA GLN A 226 -21.58 -13.47 -44.72
C GLN A 226 -21.48 -12.21 -43.86
N CYS A 227 -21.18 -11.06 -44.47
CA CYS A 227 -21.14 -9.77 -43.80
C CYS A 227 -22.53 -9.41 -43.23
N ASP A 228 -23.60 -9.64 -43.99
CA ASP A 228 -24.97 -9.40 -43.53
C ASP A 228 -25.33 -10.31 -42.34
N ARG A 229 -24.99 -11.60 -42.42
CA ARG A 229 -25.25 -12.57 -41.35
C ARG A 229 -24.52 -12.24 -40.05
N MET A 230 -23.24 -11.85 -40.14
CA MET A 230 -22.40 -11.62 -38.96
C MET A 230 -22.59 -10.22 -38.39
N LEU A 231 -22.80 -9.21 -39.24
CA LEU A 231 -22.74 -7.81 -38.86
C LEU A 231 -24.07 -7.06 -39.07
N GLY A 232 -25.11 -7.73 -39.58
CA GLY A 232 -26.43 -7.15 -39.84
C GLY A 232 -26.47 -6.12 -40.96
N ASN A 233 -25.43 -6.10 -41.81
CA ASN A 233 -25.36 -5.20 -42.95
C ASN A 233 -24.51 -5.81 -44.06
N ALA A 234 -25.14 -6.09 -45.21
CA ALA A 234 -24.46 -6.65 -46.38
C ALA A 234 -23.32 -5.79 -46.93
N LYS A 235 -23.24 -4.48 -46.62
CA LYS A 235 -22.19 -3.58 -47.10
C LYS A 235 -21.10 -3.41 -46.02
N PRO A 236 -19.89 -4.00 -46.18
CA PRO A 236 -18.88 -3.98 -45.13
C PRO A 236 -18.47 -2.58 -44.67
N ARG A 237 -18.26 -1.64 -45.60
CA ARG A 237 -17.95 -0.24 -45.26
C ARG A 237 -19.05 0.44 -44.43
N ALA A 238 -20.32 0.16 -44.74
CA ALA A 238 -21.44 0.72 -43.97
C ALA A 238 -21.54 0.06 -42.59
N ALA A 239 -21.25 -1.23 -42.50
CA ALA A 239 -21.18 -1.98 -41.24
C ALA A 239 -20.08 -1.43 -40.31
N ALA A 240 -18.89 -1.16 -40.86
CA ALA A 240 -17.77 -0.53 -40.17
C ALA A 240 -18.13 0.89 -39.67
N ALA A 241 -18.59 1.77 -40.58
CA ALA A 241 -18.91 3.16 -40.24
C ALA A 241 -20.05 3.30 -39.20
N MET A 242 -21.01 2.37 -39.17
CA MET A 242 -22.03 2.33 -38.12
C MET A 242 -21.42 2.01 -36.75
N ARG A 243 -20.52 1.03 -36.69
CA ARG A 243 -19.86 0.59 -35.46
C ARG A 243 -18.83 1.59 -34.96
N GLU A 244 -18.10 2.26 -35.85
CA GLU A 244 -17.20 3.36 -35.50
C GLU A 244 -17.93 4.51 -34.82
N ARG A 245 -19.11 4.90 -35.34
CA ARG A 245 -19.97 5.90 -34.70
C ARG A 245 -20.41 5.46 -33.31
N LYS A 246 -20.80 4.19 -33.16
CA LYS A 246 -21.17 3.63 -31.85
C LYS A 246 -19.98 3.59 -30.89
N LEU A 247 -18.80 3.18 -31.35
CA LEU A 247 -17.56 3.14 -30.58
C LEU A 247 -17.18 4.54 -30.07
N LYS A 248 -17.33 5.58 -30.90
CA LYS A 248 -17.13 6.97 -30.47
C LYS A 248 -18.09 7.36 -29.33
N GLY A 249 -19.35 6.94 -29.40
CA GLY A 249 -20.35 7.15 -28.34
C GLY A 249 -20.02 6.41 -27.04
N VAL A 250 -19.58 5.15 -27.14
CA VAL A 250 -19.15 4.33 -26.00
C VAL A 250 -17.95 4.99 -25.31
N ARG A 251 -16.90 5.36 -26.05
CA ARG A 251 -15.72 6.06 -25.51
C ARG A 251 -16.08 7.38 -24.82
N ALA A 252 -16.96 8.17 -25.42
CA ALA A 252 -17.42 9.42 -24.80
C ALA A 252 -18.20 9.16 -23.50
N THR A 253 -18.95 8.07 -23.42
CA THR A 253 -19.66 7.67 -22.21
C THR A 253 -18.69 7.16 -21.14
N MET A 254 -17.69 6.36 -21.52
CA MET A 254 -16.62 5.92 -20.61
C MET A 254 -15.88 7.11 -20.00
N ALA A 255 -15.55 8.12 -20.80
CA ALA A 255 -14.90 9.34 -20.30
C ALA A 255 -15.74 10.04 -19.21
N LYS A 256 -17.06 10.18 -19.42
CA LYS A 256 -17.97 10.76 -18.42
C LYS A 256 -18.07 9.92 -17.14
N VAL A 257 -18.07 8.59 -17.26
CA VAL A 257 -18.09 7.70 -16.10
C VAL A 257 -16.79 7.82 -15.30
N LYS A 258 -15.63 7.89 -15.98
CA LYS A 258 -14.32 8.12 -15.34
C LYS A 258 -14.26 9.46 -14.61
N GLU A 259 -14.69 10.54 -15.25
CA GLU A 259 -14.78 11.87 -14.62
C GLU A 259 -15.67 11.84 -13.35
N ARG A 260 -16.79 11.10 -13.39
CA ARG A 260 -17.66 10.94 -12.23
C ARG A 260 -17.01 10.10 -11.11
N LEU A 261 -16.28 9.04 -11.45
CA LEU A 261 -15.50 8.25 -10.49
C LEU A 261 -14.47 9.11 -9.77
N GLU A 262 -13.72 9.94 -10.52
CA GLU A 262 -12.74 10.89 -9.96
C GLU A 262 -13.41 11.91 -9.03
N LEU A 263 -14.58 12.42 -9.40
CA LEU A 263 -15.33 13.35 -8.54
C LEU A 263 -15.76 12.70 -7.21
N VAL A 264 -16.24 11.46 -7.24
CA VAL A 264 -16.62 10.73 -6.02
C VAL A 264 -15.38 10.43 -5.16
N ALA A 265 -14.28 9.99 -5.77
CA ALA A 265 -13.01 9.77 -5.09
C ALA A 265 -12.49 11.05 -4.42
N ARG A 266 -12.50 12.17 -5.16
CA ARG A 266 -12.11 13.48 -4.64
C ARG A 266 -13.00 13.88 -3.47
N ARG A 267 -14.32 13.74 -3.59
CA ARG A 267 -15.26 14.06 -2.51
C ARG A 267 -14.92 13.37 -1.21
N HIS A 268 -14.61 12.07 -1.26
CA HIS A 268 -14.28 11.30 -0.07
C HIS A 268 -12.89 11.59 0.49
N SER A 269 -11.94 12.05 -0.33
CA SER A 269 -10.61 12.46 0.13
C SER A 269 -10.57 13.87 0.71
N MET A 270 -11.57 14.72 0.44
CA MET A 270 -11.63 16.06 1.02
C MET A 270 -11.91 16.00 2.53
N ASN A 271 -10.95 16.44 3.33
CA ASN A 271 -11.17 16.75 4.74
C ASN A 271 -11.66 18.20 4.87
N VAL A 272 -12.96 18.41 4.66
CA VAL A 272 -13.58 19.74 4.77
C VAL A 272 -14.03 19.96 6.21
N GLN A 273 -13.39 20.89 6.91
CA GLN A 273 -13.77 21.27 8.27
C GLN A 273 -14.46 22.64 8.30
N THR A 274 -13.91 23.58 7.53
CA THR A 274 -14.40 24.96 7.46
C THR A 274 -14.81 25.31 6.03
N LEU A 275 -15.95 25.99 5.89
CA LEU A 275 -16.46 26.50 4.62
C LEU A 275 -16.62 28.01 4.69
N VAL A 276 -15.86 28.70 3.85
CA VAL A 276 -15.93 30.15 3.68
C VAL A 276 -16.79 30.45 2.47
N ILE A 277 -17.93 31.10 2.69
CA ILE A 277 -18.93 31.36 1.68
C ILE A 277 -18.81 32.81 1.21
N ASP A 278 -18.66 32.99 -0.09
CA ASP A 278 -18.87 34.26 -0.76
C ASP A 278 -20.37 34.54 -0.87
N GLY A 279 -20.93 35.12 0.20
CA GLY A 279 -22.35 35.38 0.32
C GLY A 279 -22.87 36.33 -0.76
N SER A 280 -22.07 37.30 -1.19
CA SER A 280 -22.43 38.24 -2.26
C SER A 280 -22.61 37.52 -3.61
N ASN A 281 -21.74 36.57 -3.93
CA ASN A 281 -21.84 35.79 -5.15
C ASN A 281 -23.10 34.90 -5.17
N LEU A 282 -23.45 34.32 -4.03
CA LEU A 282 -24.61 33.43 -3.89
C LEU A 282 -25.97 34.16 -3.90
N LEU A 283 -25.99 35.50 -3.93
CA LEU A 283 -27.23 36.27 -4.07
C LEU A 283 -27.86 36.17 -5.45
N TYR A 284 -27.16 35.60 -6.43
CA TYR A 284 -27.58 35.58 -7.83
C TYR A 284 -27.69 34.15 -8.38
N ALA A 285 -28.70 33.92 -9.21
CA ALA A 285 -28.80 32.73 -10.06
C ALA A 285 -28.42 33.06 -11.50
N ASN A 286 -27.87 32.08 -12.22
CA ASN A 286 -27.68 32.20 -13.66
C ASN A 286 -28.99 31.83 -14.38
N LYS A 287 -29.44 32.69 -15.29
CA LYS A 287 -30.53 32.38 -16.22
C LYS A 287 -29.97 31.73 -17.49
N SER A 288 -30.84 31.03 -18.21
CA SER A 288 -30.53 30.34 -19.48
C SER A 288 -30.06 31.27 -20.60
N ASN A 289 -30.36 32.57 -20.53
CA ASN A 289 -29.89 33.60 -21.47
C ASN A 289 -28.56 34.26 -21.06
N GLY A 290 -27.91 33.79 -19.97
CA GLY A 290 -26.68 34.36 -19.44
C GLY A 290 -26.87 35.57 -18.52
N GLU A 291 -28.10 36.04 -18.31
CA GLU A 291 -28.38 37.09 -17.31
C GLU A 291 -28.37 36.53 -15.88
N ARG A 292 -28.09 37.39 -14.90
CA ARG A 292 -28.21 37.04 -13.48
C ARG A 292 -29.55 37.51 -12.91
N SER A 293 -30.25 36.64 -12.19
CA SER A 293 -31.43 37.01 -11.39
C SER A 293 -31.07 37.10 -9.91
N LEU A 294 -31.49 38.16 -9.24
CA LEU A 294 -31.36 38.29 -7.79
C LEU A 294 -32.26 37.25 -7.10
N LEU A 295 -31.64 36.32 -6.36
CA LEU A 295 -32.29 35.37 -5.47
C LEU A 295 -32.49 35.94 -4.06
N GLY A 296 -31.72 36.96 -3.71
CA GLY A 296 -31.62 37.42 -2.33
C GLY A 296 -30.96 36.34 -1.47
N LEU A 297 -31.43 36.15 -0.24
CA LEU A 297 -30.80 35.26 0.74
C LEU A 297 -31.22 33.79 0.61
N SER A 298 -32.15 33.43 -0.29
CA SER A 298 -32.74 32.09 -0.35
C SER A 298 -31.71 30.97 -0.50
N ALA A 299 -30.64 31.20 -1.26
CA ALA A 299 -29.53 30.25 -1.41
C ALA A 299 -28.79 30.01 -0.08
N LEU A 300 -28.47 31.10 0.63
CA LEU A 300 -27.77 31.05 1.91
C LEU A 300 -28.66 30.51 3.03
N ASP A 301 -29.94 30.84 3.03
CA ASP A 301 -30.94 30.35 3.98
C ASP A 301 -31.11 28.83 3.91
N ALA A 302 -30.96 28.25 2.70
CA ALA A 302 -30.98 26.80 2.53
C ALA A 302 -29.61 26.17 2.83
N LEU A 303 -28.52 26.80 2.38
CA LEU A 303 -27.18 26.20 2.41
C LEU A 303 -26.55 26.23 3.81
N VAL A 304 -26.58 27.37 4.50
CA VAL A 304 -25.87 27.54 5.79
C VAL A 304 -26.36 26.52 6.83
N PRO A 305 -27.68 26.30 7.05
CA PRO A 305 -28.15 25.30 8.00
C PRO A 305 -27.75 23.88 7.62
N GLU A 306 -27.83 23.52 6.33
CA GLU A 306 -27.45 22.19 5.84
C GLU A 306 -25.95 21.90 6.08
N LEU A 307 -25.09 22.91 5.88
CA LEU A 307 -23.66 22.77 6.13
C LEU A 307 -23.35 22.59 7.62
N VAL A 308 -23.96 23.39 8.49
CA VAL A 308 -23.79 23.27 9.94
C VAL A 308 -24.34 21.95 10.46
N ALA A 309 -25.47 21.48 9.93
CA ALA A 309 -26.03 20.16 10.26
C ALA A 309 -25.10 18.99 9.86
N LYS A 310 -24.17 19.21 8.93
CA LYS A 310 -23.10 18.27 8.56
C LYS A 310 -21.80 18.50 9.34
N ASP A 311 -21.88 19.17 10.49
CA ASP A 311 -20.76 19.44 11.39
C ASP A 311 -19.61 20.20 10.71
N LYS A 312 -19.98 21.26 9.96
CA LYS A 312 -19.03 22.16 9.30
C LYS A 312 -19.03 23.52 9.99
N LYS A 313 -17.85 24.07 10.23
CA LYS A 313 -17.73 25.49 10.55
C LYS A 313 -18.04 26.31 9.30
N VAL A 314 -18.97 27.26 9.39
CA VAL A 314 -19.37 28.09 8.26
C VAL A 314 -19.05 29.55 8.54
N ILE A 315 -18.37 30.19 7.61
CA ILE A 315 -18.04 31.62 7.65
C ILE A 315 -18.68 32.27 6.42
N VAL A 316 -19.42 33.36 6.57
CA VAL A 316 -20.09 34.03 5.45
C VAL A 316 -19.53 35.44 5.30
N TYR A 317 -19.01 35.74 4.11
CA TYR A 317 -18.55 37.07 3.75
C TYR A 317 -19.54 37.74 2.79
N PHE A 318 -19.80 39.01 3.01
CA PHE A 318 -20.53 39.87 2.10
C PHE A 318 -19.66 41.06 1.70
N ASP A 319 -19.70 41.42 0.43
CA ASP A 319 -19.21 42.72 -0.03
C ASP A 319 -19.96 43.88 0.63
N HIS A 320 -19.29 45.03 0.70
CA HIS A 320 -19.85 46.27 1.22
C HIS A 320 -21.22 46.65 0.63
N GLY A 321 -21.47 46.33 -0.66
CA GLY A 321 -22.72 46.66 -1.35
C GLY A 321 -23.90 45.74 -1.03
N ALA A 322 -23.67 44.54 -0.49
CA ALA A 322 -24.72 43.53 -0.29
C ALA A 322 -25.84 43.96 0.67
N PRO A 323 -25.57 44.63 1.82
CA PRO A 323 -26.63 45.11 2.72
C PRO A 323 -27.61 46.04 2.01
N ASN A 324 -27.11 46.96 1.16
CA ASN A 324 -27.94 47.89 0.39
C ASN A 324 -28.81 47.15 -0.64
N LEU A 325 -28.21 46.19 -1.37
CA LEU A 325 -28.91 45.36 -2.34
C LEU A 325 -30.05 44.56 -1.70
N LEU A 326 -29.81 44.04 -0.50
CA LEU A 326 -30.77 43.23 0.27
C LEU A 326 -31.76 44.07 1.08
N ARG A 327 -31.58 45.40 1.13
CA ARG A 327 -32.32 46.33 1.99
C ARG A 327 -32.30 45.90 3.46
N LYS A 328 -31.10 45.55 3.95
CA LYS A 328 -30.84 45.10 5.32
C LYS A 328 -29.63 45.81 5.89
N THR A 329 -29.62 46.02 7.19
CA THR A 329 -28.42 46.46 7.92
C THR A 329 -27.44 45.30 8.12
N PRO A 330 -26.13 45.57 8.30
CA PRO A 330 -25.17 44.55 8.68
C PRO A 330 -25.58 43.75 9.93
N ALA A 331 -26.20 44.41 10.92
CA ALA A 331 -26.70 43.76 12.14
C ALA A 331 -27.86 42.78 11.84
N GLU A 332 -28.75 43.12 10.91
CA GLU A 332 -29.84 42.22 10.50
C GLU A 332 -29.34 40.99 9.75
N LEU A 333 -28.29 41.13 8.93
CA LEU A 333 -27.66 39.99 8.26
C LEU A 333 -27.02 39.04 9.28
N ARG A 334 -26.24 39.57 10.23
CA ARG A 334 -25.65 38.76 11.32
C ARG A 334 -26.73 38.06 12.14
N ARG A 335 -27.77 38.78 12.56
CA ARG A 335 -28.90 38.22 13.33
C ARG A 335 -29.63 37.11 12.58
N ARG A 336 -29.76 37.21 11.25
CA ARG A 336 -30.44 36.17 10.45
C ARG A 336 -29.70 34.84 10.53
N PHE A 337 -28.37 34.83 10.49
CA PHE A 337 -27.56 33.62 10.47
C PHE A 337 -27.02 33.18 11.84
N ALA A 338 -27.15 34.00 12.88
CA ALA A 338 -26.75 33.72 14.26
C ALA A 338 -27.20 32.34 14.82
N PRO A 339 -28.37 31.76 14.44
CA PRO A 339 -28.71 30.41 14.88
C PRO A 339 -27.77 29.31 14.37
N TRP A 340 -26.98 29.58 13.33
CA TRP A 340 -26.11 28.61 12.66
C TRP A 340 -24.63 29.01 12.68
N THR A 341 -24.32 30.30 12.64
CA THR A 341 -22.93 30.79 12.68
C THR A 341 -22.82 32.21 13.24
N ASP A 342 -21.77 32.44 14.01
CA ASP A 342 -21.38 33.77 14.50
C ASP A 342 -20.44 34.51 13.53
N ASP A 343 -19.89 33.80 12.54
CA ASP A 343 -18.84 34.29 11.64
C ASP A 343 -19.43 34.89 10.36
N VAL A 344 -20.22 35.97 10.52
CA VAL A 344 -20.77 36.75 9.39
C VAL A 344 -20.09 38.11 9.28
N HIS A 345 -19.32 38.26 8.20
CA HIS A 345 -18.49 39.43 7.93
C HIS A 345 -19.06 40.24 6.75
N ILE A 346 -19.02 41.56 6.89
CA ILE A 346 -19.38 42.50 5.84
C ILE A 346 -18.16 43.38 5.59
N ALA A 347 -17.66 43.40 4.35
CA ALA A 347 -16.49 44.19 3.97
C ALA A 347 -16.71 45.69 4.19
N ALA A 348 -15.63 46.40 4.54
CA ALA A 348 -15.67 47.85 4.75
C ALA A 348 -15.85 48.61 3.42
N PRO A 349 -16.30 49.88 3.45
CA PRO A 349 -16.37 50.70 2.25
C PRO A 349 -15.00 50.80 1.55
N GLY A 350 -14.95 50.45 0.26
CA GLY A 350 -13.72 50.48 -0.54
C GLY A 350 -12.92 49.17 -0.53
N GLU A 351 -13.28 48.20 0.31
CA GLU A 351 -12.69 46.87 0.35
C GLU A 351 -13.57 45.85 -0.39
N LYS A 352 -12.93 44.86 -1.01
CA LYS A 352 -13.60 43.68 -1.56
C LYS A 352 -13.54 42.53 -0.56
N ALA A 353 -14.60 41.74 -0.47
CA ALA A 353 -14.59 40.56 0.37
C ALA A 353 -13.56 39.51 -0.09
N ASP A 354 -13.20 39.49 -1.38
CA ASP A 354 -12.28 38.52 -2.01
C ASP A 354 -10.98 38.32 -1.22
N GLU A 355 -10.29 39.40 -0.85
CA GLU A 355 -9.01 39.31 -0.13
C GLU A 355 -9.16 38.67 1.24
N SER A 356 -10.22 39.02 1.97
CA SER A 356 -10.52 38.46 3.29
C SER A 356 -10.95 36.99 3.20
N ILE A 357 -11.73 36.64 2.17
CA ILE A 357 -12.14 35.24 1.91
C ILE A 357 -10.90 34.38 1.68
N LEU A 358 -10.01 34.80 0.77
CA LEU A 358 -8.84 34.03 0.41
C LEU A 358 -7.84 33.94 1.57
N ALA A 359 -7.59 35.05 2.27
CA ALA A 359 -6.72 35.05 3.45
C ALA A 359 -7.25 34.10 4.54
N THR A 360 -8.55 34.09 4.81
CA THR A 360 -9.14 33.20 5.82
C THR A 360 -8.98 31.73 5.46
N VAL A 361 -9.15 31.36 4.18
CA VAL A 361 -8.96 29.97 3.72
C VAL A 361 -7.49 29.55 3.71
N ASP A 362 -6.58 30.49 3.51
CA ASP A 362 -5.13 30.22 3.50
C ASP A 362 -4.61 29.78 4.87
N LEU A 363 -5.24 30.23 5.96
CA LEU A 363 -4.83 29.93 7.34
C LEU A 363 -5.00 28.46 7.74
N ASP A 364 -5.86 27.70 7.06
CA ASP A 364 -6.18 26.32 7.42
C ASP A 364 -6.28 25.42 6.18
N PRO A 365 -5.48 24.34 6.07
CA PRO A 365 -5.52 23.42 4.94
C PRO A 365 -6.86 22.67 4.77
N HIS A 366 -7.71 22.66 5.79
CA HIS A 366 -9.05 22.03 5.78
C HIS A 366 -10.19 23.03 5.54
N SER A 367 -9.84 24.28 5.22
CA SER A 367 -10.78 25.32 4.81
C SER A 367 -10.97 25.34 3.29
N TYR A 368 -12.22 25.54 2.86
CA TYR A 368 -12.62 25.57 1.45
C TYR A 368 -13.51 26.80 1.18
N VAL A 369 -13.42 27.36 -0.03
CA VAL A 369 -14.24 28.51 -0.45
C VAL A 369 -15.42 28.05 -1.30
N ILE A 370 -16.63 28.55 -1.00
CA ILE A 370 -17.81 28.40 -1.86
C ILE A 370 -18.04 29.73 -2.58
N SER A 371 -17.73 29.77 -3.87
CA SER A 371 -18.03 30.91 -4.74
C SER A 371 -18.20 30.47 -6.20
N GLY A 372 -19.04 31.20 -6.93
CA GLY A 372 -19.13 31.15 -8.39
C GLY A 372 -18.04 31.97 -9.09
N ASP A 373 -17.33 32.84 -8.36
CA ASP A 373 -16.14 33.52 -8.88
C ASP A 373 -14.95 32.56 -8.89
N ARG A 374 -14.08 32.71 -9.90
CA ARG A 374 -12.84 31.96 -10.04
C ARG A 374 -11.63 32.69 -9.45
N PHE A 375 -11.79 33.91 -8.92
CA PHE A 375 -10.72 34.71 -8.35
C PHE A 375 -9.48 34.77 -9.26
N ARG A 376 -9.68 35.01 -10.56
CA ARG A 376 -8.61 34.90 -11.58
C ARG A 376 -7.39 35.76 -11.27
N ASP A 377 -7.62 36.93 -10.69
CA ASP A 377 -6.57 37.89 -10.35
C ASP A 377 -5.69 37.42 -9.17
N HIS A 378 -6.17 36.44 -8.39
CA HIS A 378 -5.48 35.90 -7.21
C HIS A 378 -4.90 34.50 -7.42
N MET A 379 -5.09 33.89 -8.61
CA MET A 379 -4.61 32.54 -8.91
C MET A 379 -3.09 32.37 -8.81
N MET A 380 -2.32 33.45 -9.02
CA MET A 380 -0.85 33.43 -8.89
C MET A 380 -0.38 33.58 -7.43
N GLN A 381 -1.26 34.06 -6.54
CA GLN A 381 -0.95 34.25 -5.13
C GLN A 381 -1.32 33.02 -4.30
N TYR A 382 -2.38 32.32 -4.69
CA TYR A 382 -2.93 31.18 -3.96
C TYR A 382 -2.98 29.93 -4.85
N ASP A 383 -1.91 29.13 -4.85
CA ASP A 383 -1.80 27.91 -5.65
C ASP A 383 -2.90 26.89 -5.34
N TRP A 384 -3.37 26.88 -4.09
CA TRP A 384 -4.39 25.96 -3.59
C TRP A 384 -5.80 26.24 -4.12
N LEU A 385 -6.05 27.39 -4.77
CA LEU A 385 -7.38 27.82 -5.18
C LEU A 385 -8.06 26.79 -6.11
N ARG A 386 -7.27 26.11 -6.95
CA ARG A 386 -7.78 25.08 -7.88
C ARG A 386 -8.38 23.88 -7.14
N ASP A 387 -7.85 23.57 -5.97
CA ASP A 387 -8.20 22.39 -5.22
C ASP A 387 -9.25 22.66 -4.14
N ARG A 388 -9.32 23.90 -3.64
CA ARG A 388 -10.20 24.30 -2.52
C ARG A 388 -11.34 25.25 -2.90
N LEU A 389 -11.51 25.58 -4.18
CA LEU A 389 -12.68 26.30 -4.69
C LEU A 389 -13.84 25.35 -5.03
N LEU A 390 -14.96 25.53 -4.35
CA LEU A 390 -16.20 24.78 -4.53
C LEU A 390 -17.22 25.66 -5.24
N THR A 391 -17.46 25.39 -6.53
CA THR A 391 -18.37 26.19 -7.34
C THR A 391 -19.81 25.69 -7.23
N PRO A 392 -20.75 26.46 -6.67
CA PRO A 392 -22.16 26.10 -6.67
C PRO A 392 -22.80 26.34 -8.04
N HIS A 393 -23.75 25.50 -8.41
CA HIS A 393 -24.65 25.73 -9.54
C HIS A 393 -26.03 26.16 -9.01
N LEU A 394 -26.39 27.41 -9.28
CA LEU A 394 -27.60 28.05 -8.79
C LEU A 394 -28.61 28.27 -9.91
N THR A 395 -29.84 27.82 -9.67
CA THR A 395 -31.03 28.11 -10.47
C THR A 395 -32.02 28.92 -9.64
N SER A 396 -33.15 29.35 -10.22
CA SER A 396 -34.20 30.03 -9.47
C SER A 396 -34.85 29.20 -8.37
N GLU A 397 -34.72 27.87 -8.43
CA GLU A 397 -35.43 26.95 -7.53
C GLU A 397 -34.51 26.02 -6.75
N ARG A 398 -33.27 25.85 -7.20
CA ARG A 398 -32.36 24.84 -6.67
C ARG A 398 -30.93 25.32 -6.60
N LEU A 399 -30.23 24.84 -5.57
CA LEU A 399 -28.79 24.94 -5.41
C LEU A 399 -28.18 23.54 -5.49
N PHE A 400 -27.15 23.41 -6.32
CA PHE A 400 -26.36 22.20 -6.44
C PHE A 400 -24.91 22.51 -6.08
N LEU A 401 -24.36 21.79 -5.10
CA LEU A 401 -22.95 21.83 -4.74
C LEU A 401 -22.39 20.41 -4.86
N HIS A 402 -22.05 20.03 -6.08
CA HIS A 402 -21.68 18.66 -6.43
C HIS A 402 -20.47 18.15 -5.66
N ALA A 403 -19.52 19.02 -5.33
CA ALA A 403 -18.33 18.65 -4.56
C ALA A 403 -18.67 18.10 -3.17
N LEU A 404 -19.78 18.55 -2.56
CA LEU A 404 -20.23 18.10 -1.22
C LEU A 404 -21.50 17.22 -1.27
N ASP A 405 -21.97 16.88 -2.47
CA ASP A 405 -23.24 16.18 -2.70
C ASP A 405 -24.49 16.86 -2.14
N ILE A 406 -24.51 18.19 -2.18
CA ILE A 406 -25.64 18.96 -1.64
C ILE A 406 -26.56 19.37 -2.79
N HIS A 407 -27.85 19.05 -2.63
CA HIS A 407 -28.92 19.36 -3.58
C HIS A 407 -30.09 19.95 -2.80
N LEU A 408 -30.27 21.26 -2.87
CA LEU A 408 -31.23 21.99 -2.03
C LEU A 408 -32.32 22.66 -2.86
N SER A 409 -33.53 22.67 -2.32
CA SER A 409 -34.63 23.51 -2.81
C SER A 409 -34.52 24.90 -2.20
N LEU A 410 -34.67 25.92 -3.04
CA LEU A 410 -34.64 27.34 -2.63
C LEU A 410 -36.05 27.91 -2.37
N LYS A 411 -37.09 27.12 -2.65
CA LYS A 411 -38.45 27.44 -2.20
C LYS A 411 -38.61 27.01 -0.74
N PRO A 412 -39.26 27.81 0.11
CA PRO A 412 -39.65 27.35 1.45
C PRO A 412 -40.51 26.10 1.31
N ALA A 413 -40.31 25.12 2.20
CA ALA A 413 -41.21 23.99 2.32
C ALA A 413 -42.64 24.50 2.58
N PRO A 414 -43.68 23.90 1.95
CA PRO A 414 -45.07 24.33 2.11
C PRO A 414 -45.56 24.25 3.56
#